data_AF-A0AAV4G0R0-F1
#
_entry.id   AF-A0AAV4G0R0-F1
#
_cell.length_a   1.000
_cell.length_b   1.000
_cell.length_c   1.000
_cell.angle_alpha   90.00
_cell.angle_beta   90.00
_cell.angle_gamma   90.00
#
_symmetry.space_group_name_H-M   'P 1'
#
loop_
_entity.id
_entity.type
_entity.pdbx_description
1 polymer ?
#
loop_
_entity_poly.entity_id
_entity_poly.type
_entity_poly.pdbx_seq_one_letter_code
_entity_poly.pdbx_strand_id
1 'polypeptide(L)'
;MKNYQDGNKDNRDARGPPGKYDLAARNNELYIKYYKGQNIVPEAEWDEFYATLQKNLPLTFRISGHRAQAEELLNTIKGKFFSNMLNVKVDGEIVPPPKNLTWYPNELGWQLDLTRKIVRSSECFSKLHEFLVAETDCGAISRQEAVSMIPPLVLDIKSHHKILDMCASPGSKTAQLIEYLHSSCAPGRQALGFFSKPSLGE
;
A
#
# COMPACT_ATOMS: atom_id res chain seq x y z
N MET A 1 8.16 -57.96 33.04
CA MET A 1 8.28 -58.85 31.87
C MET A 1 7.21 -58.50 30.83
N LYS A 2 7.56 -57.67 29.85
CA LYS A 2 7.40 -57.93 28.39
C LYS A 2 7.86 -56.67 27.65
N ASN A 3 8.97 -56.83 26.94
CA ASN A 3 9.50 -55.88 25.97
C ASN A 3 8.55 -55.75 24.78
N TYR A 4 8.46 -54.55 24.22
CA TYR A 4 8.25 -54.37 22.79
C TYR A 4 9.23 -53.30 22.30
N GLN A 5 10.11 -53.71 21.40
CA GLN A 5 11.02 -52.82 20.68
C GLN A 5 10.33 -52.30 19.42
N ASP A 6 10.79 -51.10 19.05
CA ASP A 6 11.01 -50.58 17.70
C ASP A 6 9.88 -49.88 16.95
N GLY A 7 10.24 -48.77 16.29
CA GLY A 7 9.40 -48.12 15.31
C GLY A 7 9.47 -46.60 15.27
N ASN A 8 10.47 -46.07 14.56
CA ASN A 8 10.43 -44.82 13.79
C ASN A 8 10.73 -43.49 14.53
N LYS A 9 12.04 -43.17 14.62
CA LYS A 9 12.52 -41.80 14.78
C LYS A 9 12.24 -41.04 13.49
N ASP A 10 11.17 -40.23 13.48
CA ASP A 10 10.89 -39.32 12.39
C ASP A 10 12.07 -38.38 12.16
N ASN A 11 12.62 -38.52 10.96
CA ASN A 11 13.71 -37.77 10.36
C ASN A 11 13.27 -36.31 10.10
N ARG A 12 13.10 -35.51 11.16
CA ARG A 12 12.66 -34.09 11.09
C ARG A 12 13.81 -33.08 10.93
N ASP A 13 15.04 -33.55 10.72
CA ASP A 13 16.24 -32.71 10.57
C ASP A 13 16.82 -32.67 9.14
N ALA A 14 15.98 -32.92 8.12
CA ALA A 14 16.35 -32.65 6.72
C ALA A 14 16.20 -31.16 6.32
N ARG A 15 16.00 -30.24 7.28
CA ARG A 15 16.12 -28.81 7.03
C ARG A 15 17.58 -28.44 7.24
N GLY A 16 18.33 -28.37 6.14
CA GLY A 16 19.70 -27.85 6.13
C GLY A 16 19.79 -26.53 6.91
N PRO A 17 21.00 -26.16 7.38
CA PRO A 17 21.18 -25.00 8.25
C PRO A 17 20.49 -23.78 7.63
N PRO A 18 19.79 -22.95 8.43
CA PRO A 18 19.14 -21.77 7.91
C PRO A 18 20.19 -20.95 7.16
N GLY A 19 20.04 -20.88 5.83
CA GLY A 19 20.92 -20.10 4.99
C GLY A 19 20.97 -18.69 5.56
N LYS A 20 22.19 -18.14 5.73
CA LYS A 20 22.34 -16.72 6.02
C LYS A 20 21.79 -15.95 4.82
N TYR A 21 20.50 -15.65 4.84
CA TYR A 21 19.89 -14.76 3.85
C TYR A 21 20.41 -13.37 4.14
N ASP A 22 21.28 -12.87 3.27
CA ASP A 22 21.63 -11.47 3.28
C ASP A 22 20.42 -10.66 2.78
N LEU A 23 19.58 -10.24 3.73
CA LEU A 23 18.41 -9.40 3.45
C LEU A 23 18.80 -8.06 2.80
N ALA A 24 20.06 -7.60 2.97
CA ALA A 24 20.55 -6.39 2.35
C ALA A 24 20.86 -6.57 0.86
N ALA A 25 21.29 -7.77 0.46
CA ALA A 25 21.57 -8.08 -0.95
C ALA A 25 20.31 -8.08 -1.84
N ARG A 26 19.11 -8.20 -1.24
CA ARG A 26 17.81 -8.27 -1.95
C ARG A 26 17.84 -9.20 -3.18
N ASN A 27 18.61 -10.27 -3.09
CA ASN A 27 18.83 -11.21 -4.18
C ASN A 27 18.52 -12.64 -3.69
N ASN A 28 17.82 -13.41 -4.52
CA ASN A 28 17.44 -14.78 -4.19
C ASN A 28 17.30 -15.62 -5.47
N GLU A 29 18.21 -16.58 -5.63
CA GLU A 29 18.24 -17.46 -6.81
C GLU A 29 17.01 -18.36 -6.93
N LEU A 30 16.45 -18.84 -5.80
CA LEU A 30 15.23 -19.64 -5.80
C LEU A 30 14.03 -18.81 -6.27
N TYR A 31 13.97 -17.54 -5.85
CA TYR A 31 12.95 -16.59 -6.32
C TYR A 31 13.07 -16.39 -7.83
N ILE A 32 14.27 -16.09 -8.34
CA ILE A 32 14.50 -15.87 -9.77
C ILE A 32 14.10 -17.11 -10.57
N LYS A 33 14.58 -18.29 -10.18
CA LYS A 33 14.29 -19.55 -10.87
C LYS A 33 12.79 -19.84 -10.93
N TYR A 34 12.08 -19.64 -9.80
CA TYR A 34 10.64 -19.89 -9.72
C TYR A 34 9.86 -18.93 -10.61
N TYR A 35 10.05 -17.62 -10.47
CA TYR A 35 9.26 -16.62 -11.20
C TYR A 35 9.65 -16.50 -12.68
N LYS A 36 10.93 -16.73 -13.06
CA LYS A 36 11.31 -16.87 -14.48
C LYS A 36 10.58 -18.04 -15.13
N GLY A 37 10.52 -19.19 -14.44
CA GLY A 37 9.87 -20.40 -14.97
C GLY A 37 8.35 -20.25 -15.18
N GLN A 38 7.71 -19.27 -14.54
CA GLN A 38 6.28 -18.98 -14.73
C GLN A 38 5.97 -18.15 -15.97
N ASN A 39 6.99 -17.58 -16.64
CA ASN A 39 6.82 -16.75 -17.84
C ASN A 39 5.80 -15.61 -17.65
N ILE A 40 5.78 -14.99 -16.46
CA ILE A 40 4.87 -13.86 -16.15
C ILE A 40 5.24 -12.60 -16.93
N VAL A 41 6.53 -12.42 -17.24
CA VAL A 41 7.04 -11.32 -18.06
C VAL A 41 7.88 -11.88 -19.20
N PRO A 42 7.97 -11.20 -20.35
CA PRO A 42 8.89 -11.55 -21.42
C PRO A 42 10.34 -11.62 -20.93
N GLU A 43 11.14 -12.55 -21.47
CA GLU A 43 12.53 -12.75 -21.01
C GLU A 43 13.39 -11.48 -21.15
N ALA A 44 13.15 -10.68 -22.19
CA ALA A 44 13.82 -9.42 -22.43
C ALA A 44 13.53 -8.33 -21.36
N GLU A 45 12.39 -8.42 -20.66
CA GLU A 45 11.98 -7.46 -19.63
C GLU A 45 12.36 -7.92 -18.22
N TRP A 46 12.85 -9.16 -18.08
CA TRP A 46 13.09 -9.76 -16.78
C TRP A 46 14.03 -8.94 -15.91
N ASP A 47 15.15 -8.48 -16.47
CA ASP A 47 16.18 -7.79 -15.71
C ASP A 47 15.66 -6.45 -15.17
N GLU A 48 14.86 -5.72 -15.96
CA GLU A 48 14.20 -4.49 -15.51
C GLU A 48 13.13 -4.75 -14.45
N PHE A 49 12.32 -5.80 -14.64
CA PHE A 49 11.32 -6.23 -13.67
C PHE A 49 11.97 -6.59 -12.33
N TYR A 50 13.01 -7.42 -12.35
CA TYR A 50 13.71 -7.85 -11.14
C TYR A 50 14.42 -6.68 -10.45
N ALA A 51 15.08 -5.81 -11.20
CA ALA A 51 15.67 -4.59 -10.66
C ALA A 51 14.61 -3.68 -10.01
N THR A 52 13.39 -3.66 -10.53
CA THR A 52 12.27 -2.89 -9.95
C THR A 52 11.79 -3.50 -8.63
N LEU A 53 11.69 -4.82 -8.52
CA LEU A 53 11.35 -5.50 -7.25
C LEU A 53 12.36 -5.24 -6.12
N GLN A 54 13.61 -4.93 -6.48
CA GLN A 54 14.67 -4.61 -5.53
C GLN A 54 14.60 -3.15 -5.03
N LYS A 55 13.84 -2.26 -5.68
CA LYS A 55 13.67 -0.86 -5.25
C LYS A 55 12.71 -0.75 -4.08
N ASN A 56 12.80 0.35 -3.34
CA ASN A 56 11.82 0.65 -2.30
C ASN A 56 10.50 1.09 -2.93
N LEU A 57 9.39 0.71 -2.29
CA LEU A 57 8.08 1.22 -2.67
C LEU A 57 8.01 2.73 -2.39
N PRO A 58 7.44 3.51 -3.33
CA PRO A 58 7.19 4.92 -3.12
C PRO A 58 6.09 5.14 -2.09
N LEU A 59 6.08 6.30 -1.45
CA LEU A 59 4.99 6.70 -0.59
C LEU A 59 3.73 6.92 -1.44
N THR A 60 2.62 6.30 -1.05
CA THR A 60 1.33 6.49 -1.71
C THR A 60 0.28 6.89 -0.68
N PHE A 61 -0.61 7.81 -1.05
CA PHE A 61 -1.73 8.22 -0.22
C PHE A 61 -2.97 8.48 -1.08
N ARG A 62 -4.13 8.40 -0.43
CA ARG A 62 -5.43 8.78 -0.99
C ARG A 62 -6.11 9.79 -0.09
N ILE A 63 -6.84 10.73 -0.69
CA ILE A 63 -7.68 11.66 0.04
C ILE A 63 -9.04 10.98 0.29
N SER A 64 -9.45 10.98 1.56
CA SER A 64 -10.70 10.44 2.07
C SER A 64 -11.65 11.59 2.43
N GLY A 65 -12.96 11.37 2.38
CA GLY A 65 -13.96 12.33 2.88
C GLY A 65 -15.01 12.77 1.86
N HIS A 66 -15.89 13.67 2.29
CA HIS A 66 -16.95 14.21 1.44
C HIS A 66 -16.37 15.03 0.29
N ARG A 67 -17.04 14.96 -0.88
CA ARG A 67 -16.56 15.53 -2.14
C ARG A 67 -16.01 16.96 -2.03
N ALA A 68 -16.73 17.87 -1.36
CA ALA A 68 -16.31 19.26 -1.23
C ALA A 68 -15.02 19.43 -0.40
N GLN A 69 -14.90 18.71 0.73
CA GLN A 69 -13.72 18.75 1.59
C GLN A 69 -12.51 18.13 0.89
N ALA A 70 -12.72 17.00 0.19
CA ALA A 70 -11.67 16.33 -0.56
C ALA A 70 -11.12 17.20 -1.70
N GLU A 71 -11.99 17.93 -2.41
CA GLU A 71 -11.60 18.87 -3.48
C GLU A 71 -10.82 20.07 -2.91
N GLU A 72 -11.24 20.64 -1.78
CA GLU A 72 -10.54 21.75 -1.11
C GLU A 72 -9.14 21.32 -0.61
N LEU A 73 -9.06 20.13 -0.01
CA LEU A 73 -7.81 19.55 0.45
C LEU A 73 -6.85 19.30 -0.72
N LEU A 74 -7.35 18.74 -1.82
CA LEU A 74 -6.57 18.51 -3.04
C LEU A 74 -6.02 19.82 -3.61
N ASN A 75 -6.84 20.87 -3.67
CA ASN A 75 -6.42 22.19 -4.14
C ASN A 75 -5.34 22.80 -3.24
N THR A 76 -5.48 22.63 -1.92
CA THR A 76 -4.46 23.06 -0.96
C THR A 76 -3.14 22.31 -1.16
N ILE A 77 -3.19 21.00 -1.35
CA ILE A 77 -2.01 20.16 -1.59
C ILE A 77 -1.28 20.59 -2.88
N LYS A 78 -2.02 20.70 -3.98
CA LYS A 78 -1.46 21.12 -5.28
C LYS A 78 -0.89 22.53 -5.23
N GLY A 79 -1.65 23.47 -4.66
CA GLY A 79 -1.31 24.89 -4.64
C GLY A 79 -0.17 25.23 -3.69
N LYS A 80 -0.15 24.69 -2.47
CA LYS A 80 0.87 25.04 -1.45
C LYS A 80 2.11 24.15 -1.48
N PHE A 81 1.97 22.88 -1.87
CA PHE A 81 3.09 21.93 -1.78
C PHE A 81 3.62 21.55 -3.15
N PHE A 82 2.78 21.10 -4.09
CA PHE A 82 3.29 20.55 -5.36
C PHE A 82 3.92 21.62 -6.26
N SER A 83 3.37 22.83 -6.27
CA SER A 83 3.95 24.00 -6.94
C SER A 83 5.39 24.29 -6.49
N ASN A 84 5.65 24.15 -5.19
CA ASN A 84 6.94 24.40 -4.56
C ASN A 84 7.93 23.23 -4.68
N MET A 85 7.49 22.08 -5.21
CA MET A 85 8.31 20.88 -5.39
C MET A 85 8.88 20.73 -6.80
N LEU A 86 8.57 21.66 -7.71
CA LEU A 86 9.11 21.66 -9.06
C LEU A 86 10.62 21.98 -9.03
N ASN A 87 11.43 21.10 -9.61
CA ASN A 87 12.88 21.25 -9.78
C ASN A 87 13.72 21.29 -8.48
N VAL A 88 13.21 20.75 -7.36
CA VAL A 88 14.00 20.65 -6.13
C VAL A 88 15.12 19.62 -6.32
N LYS A 89 16.36 20.05 -6.09
CA LYS A 89 17.54 19.18 -6.14
C LYS A 89 17.97 18.80 -4.73
N VAL A 90 18.17 17.51 -4.51
CA VAL A 90 18.77 16.95 -3.29
C VAL A 90 20.03 16.22 -3.72
N ASP A 91 21.19 16.65 -3.23
CA ASP A 91 22.52 16.09 -3.57
C ASP A 91 22.82 16.03 -5.08
N GLY A 92 22.33 17.02 -5.84
CA GLY A 92 22.54 17.10 -7.28
C GLY A 92 21.53 16.32 -8.12
N GLU A 93 20.72 15.44 -7.51
CA GLU A 93 19.63 14.73 -8.18
C GLU A 93 18.31 15.49 -8.07
N ILE A 94 17.54 15.51 -9.16
CA ILE A 94 16.21 16.13 -9.19
C ILE A 94 15.23 15.15 -8.55
N VAL A 95 14.53 15.59 -7.51
CA VAL A 95 13.47 14.79 -6.89
C VAL A 95 12.29 14.71 -7.89
N PRO A 96 11.80 13.51 -8.21
CA PRO A 96 10.67 13.37 -9.13
C PRO A 96 9.43 14.05 -8.54
N PRO A 97 8.64 14.76 -9.38
CA PRO A 97 7.45 15.43 -8.90
C PRO A 97 6.38 14.41 -8.44
N PRO A 98 5.44 14.85 -7.59
CA PRO A 98 4.26 14.08 -7.22
C PRO A 98 3.53 13.54 -8.46
N LYS A 99 3.24 12.25 -8.46
CA LYS A 99 2.55 11.58 -9.57
C LYS A 99 1.11 11.27 -9.18
N ASN A 100 0.16 11.72 -9.99
CA ASN A 100 -1.23 11.32 -9.88
C ASN A 100 -1.41 9.86 -10.30
N LEU A 101 -2.19 9.10 -9.53
CA LEU A 101 -2.65 7.77 -9.91
C LEU A 101 -3.88 7.92 -10.81
N THR A 102 -3.69 7.92 -12.12
CA THR A 102 -4.73 8.24 -13.11
C THR A 102 -5.92 7.27 -13.11
N TRP A 103 -5.71 6.05 -12.63
CA TRP A 103 -6.76 5.04 -12.46
C TRP A 103 -7.57 5.23 -11.17
N TYR A 104 -7.11 6.08 -10.24
CA TYR A 104 -7.83 6.37 -9.01
C TYR A 104 -8.84 7.51 -9.24
N PRO A 105 -10.12 7.35 -8.87
CA PRO A 105 -11.17 8.34 -9.19
C PRO A 105 -10.90 9.75 -8.64
N ASN A 106 -11.39 10.75 -9.38
CA ASN A 106 -11.40 12.17 -8.98
C ASN A 106 -10.02 12.75 -8.61
N GLU A 107 -8.95 12.17 -9.13
CA GLU A 107 -7.56 12.56 -8.83
C GLU A 107 -7.20 12.53 -7.33
N LEU A 108 -7.89 11.70 -6.54
CA LEU A 108 -7.68 11.66 -5.09
C LEU A 108 -6.52 10.74 -4.67
N GLY A 109 -5.91 10.01 -5.61
CA GLY A 109 -4.78 9.11 -5.37
C GLY A 109 -3.46 9.69 -5.88
N TRP A 110 -2.44 9.71 -5.02
CA TRP A 110 -1.13 10.32 -5.32
C TRP A 110 0.03 9.47 -4.83
N GLN A 111 1.12 9.54 -5.57
CA GLN A 111 2.38 8.86 -5.29
C GLN A 111 3.51 9.89 -5.21
N LEU A 112 4.38 9.72 -4.21
CA LEU A 112 5.52 10.57 -3.91
C LEU A 112 6.74 9.70 -3.63
N ASP A 113 7.90 10.07 -4.16
CA ASP A 113 9.18 9.43 -3.80
C ASP A 113 9.86 10.19 -2.66
N LEU A 114 9.34 10.02 -1.45
CA LEU A 114 9.88 10.66 -0.25
C LEU A 114 10.72 9.68 0.56
N THR A 115 12.04 9.74 0.35
CA THR A 115 12.98 9.06 1.24
C THR A 115 13.22 9.89 2.51
N ARG A 116 13.62 9.24 3.61
CA ARG A 116 14.02 9.93 4.86
C ARG A 116 15.09 10.99 4.65
N LYS A 117 15.95 10.80 3.63
CA LYS A 117 17.00 11.73 3.26
C LYS A 117 16.42 13.02 2.66
N ILE A 118 15.52 12.88 1.68
CA ILE A 118 14.84 13.99 0.99
C ILE A 118 14.03 14.85 1.98
N VAL A 119 13.33 14.20 2.92
CA VAL A 119 12.54 14.90 3.95
C VAL A 119 13.42 15.74 4.87
N ARG A 120 14.64 15.29 5.20
CA ARG A 120 15.58 16.03 6.06
C ARG A 120 16.36 17.12 5.33
N SER A 121 16.57 16.96 4.03
CA SER A 121 17.40 17.87 3.23
C SER A 121 16.68 19.15 2.78
N SER A 122 15.35 19.16 2.76
CA SER A 122 14.58 20.32 2.31
C SER A 122 13.35 20.56 3.18
N GLU A 123 13.22 21.81 3.62
CA GLU A 123 12.12 22.27 4.47
C GLU A 123 10.74 22.08 3.80
N CYS A 124 10.68 22.19 2.47
CA CYS A 124 9.44 21.98 1.71
C CYS A 124 8.92 20.54 1.87
N PHE A 125 9.80 19.54 1.79
CA PHE A 125 9.42 18.13 1.96
C PHE A 125 9.13 17.77 3.41
N SER A 126 9.80 18.41 4.39
CA SER A 126 9.43 18.25 5.82
C SER A 126 8.02 18.76 6.09
N LYS A 127 7.69 19.97 5.61
CA LYS A 127 6.35 20.55 5.77
C LYS A 127 5.27 19.71 5.13
N LEU A 128 5.51 19.16 3.92
CA LEU A 128 4.56 18.22 3.31
C LEU A 128 4.42 16.95 4.15
N HIS A 129 5.52 16.40 4.65
CA HIS A 129 5.48 15.19 5.47
C HIS A 129 4.65 15.40 6.74
N GLU A 130 4.91 16.48 7.48
CA GLU A 130 4.16 16.87 8.68
C GLU A 130 2.67 17.07 8.38
N PHE A 131 2.37 17.75 7.27
CA PHE A 131 1.00 17.93 6.80
C PHE A 131 0.30 16.59 6.52
N LEU A 132 0.95 15.69 5.76
CA LEU A 132 0.39 14.38 5.45
C LEU A 132 0.17 13.53 6.71
N VAL A 133 1.03 13.65 7.72
CA VAL A 133 0.85 12.97 9.01
C VAL A 133 -0.37 13.54 9.72
N ALA A 134 -0.48 14.86 9.86
CA ALA A 134 -1.61 15.51 10.51
C ALA A 134 -2.96 15.17 9.86
N GLU A 135 -3.02 15.23 8.52
CA GLU A 135 -4.25 14.88 7.77
C GLU A 135 -4.57 13.38 7.83
N THR A 136 -3.55 12.52 8.01
CA THR A 136 -3.77 11.09 8.25
C THR A 136 -4.40 10.87 9.63
N ASP A 137 -3.92 11.57 10.65
CA ASP A 137 -4.46 11.48 12.01
C ASP A 137 -5.89 12.02 12.11
N CYS A 138 -6.22 13.03 11.30
CA CYS A 138 -7.59 13.55 11.15
C CYS A 138 -8.50 12.63 10.30
N GLY A 139 -7.96 11.63 9.61
CA GLY A 139 -8.70 10.73 8.72
C GLY A 139 -9.10 11.34 7.37
N ALA A 140 -8.62 12.54 7.04
CA ALA A 140 -8.83 13.17 5.75
C ALA A 140 -7.90 12.58 4.66
N ILE A 141 -6.78 11.98 5.07
CA ILE A 141 -5.87 11.25 4.20
C ILE A 141 -5.71 9.83 4.72
N SER A 142 -5.59 8.87 3.80
CA SER A 142 -5.21 7.50 4.12
C SER A 142 -3.92 7.14 3.40
N ARG A 143 -2.90 6.72 4.16
CA ARG A 143 -1.67 6.16 3.64
C ARG A 143 -1.90 4.68 3.33
N GLN A 144 -1.76 4.31 2.07
CA GLN A 144 -2.07 2.97 1.58
C GLN A 144 -1.27 2.71 0.31
N GLU A 145 -0.78 1.50 0.12
CA GLU A 145 -0.11 1.11 -1.12
C GLU A 145 -1.06 1.23 -2.32
N ALA A 146 -0.53 1.70 -3.45
CA ALA A 146 -1.28 1.85 -4.71
C ALA A 146 -2.03 0.57 -5.10
N VAL A 147 -1.36 -0.57 -5.12
CA VAL A 147 -1.96 -1.85 -5.50
C VAL A 147 -3.04 -2.32 -4.51
N SER A 148 -2.95 -1.89 -3.25
CA SER A 148 -3.97 -2.20 -2.24
C SER A 148 -5.25 -1.38 -2.41
N MET A 149 -5.24 -0.31 -3.21
CA MET A 149 -6.43 0.51 -3.48
C MET A 149 -7.31 -0.07 -4.59
N ILE A 150 -6.75 -0.95 -5.43
CA ILE A 150 -7.41 -1.53 -6.60
C ILE A 150 -8.57 -2.47 -6.22
N PRO A 151 -8.43 -3.41 -5.26
CA PRO A 151 -9.50 -4.37 -4.98
C PRO A 151 -10.83 -3.70 -4.59
N PRO A 152 -10.87 -2.71 -3.69
CA PRO A 152 -12.11 -1.99 -3.37
C PRO A 152 -12.73 -1.25 -4.57
N LEU A 153 -11.92 -0.75 -5.50
CA LEU A 153 -12.40 -0.06 -6.71
C LEU A 153 -13.10 -1.03 -7.67
N VAL A 154 -12.50 -2.21 -7.91
CA VAL A 154 -13.06 -3.18 -8.86
C VAL A 154 -14.24 -3.97 -8.30
N LEU A 155 -14.42 -3.98 -6.97
CA LEU A 155 -15.59 -4.59 -6.32
C LEU A 155 -16.88 -3.78 -6.50
N ASP A 156 -16.79 -2.54 -6.99
CA ASP A 156 -17.92 -1.63 -7.27
C ASP A 156 -19.01 -1.61 -6.18
N ILE A 157 -18.59 -1.25 -4.97
CA ILE A 157 -19.43 -1.30 -3.77
C ILE A 157 -20.56 -0.29 -3.84
N LYS A 158 -21.77 -0.75 -3.51
CA LYS A 158 -22.98 0.08 -3.39
C LYS A 158 -23.47 0.11 -1.94
N SER A 159 -24.17 1.19 -1.58
CA SER A 159 -24.66 1.44 -0.22
C SER A 159 -25.61 0.40 0.38
N HIS A 160 -26.12 -0.53 -0.44
CA HIS A 160 -26.99 -1.63 -0.02
C HIS A 160 -26.27 -2.99 0.06
N HIS A 161 -24.97 -3.05 -0.29
CA HIS A 161 -24.20 -4.29 -0.22
C HIS A 161 -23.92 -4.70 1.22
N LYS A 162 -23.86 -6.02 1.47
CA LYS A 162 -23.33 -6.60 2.71
C LYS A 162 -21.92 -7.07 2.42
N ILE A 163 -20.95 -6.58 3.19
CA ILE A 163 -19.53 -6.79 2.89
C ILE A 163 -18.86 -7.52 4.05
N LEU A 164 -18.17 -8.60 3.71
CA LEU A 164 -17.32 -9.37 4.61
C LEU A 164 -15.86 -9.18 4.20
N ASP A 165 -15.04 -8.61 5.09
CA ASP A 165 -13.60 -8.56 4.92
C ASP A 165 -12.95 -9.63 5.80
N MET A 166 -12.56 -10.74 5.18
CA MET A 166 -11.97 -11.89 5.89
C MET A 166 -10.57 -11.60 6.45
N CYS A 167 -9.85 -10.63 5.88
CA CYS A 167 -8.45 -10.31 6.22
C CYS A 167 -8.30 -8.82 6.53
N ALA A 168 -9.09 -8.34 7.49
CA ALA A 168 -9.24 -6.92 7.80
C ALA A 168 -8.08 -6.30 8.62
N SER A 169 -6.92 -6.96 8.75
CA SER A 169 -5.73 -6.36 9.40
C SER A 169 -4.71 -5.97 8.33
N PRO A 170 -4.14 -4.75 8.33
CA PRO A 170 -4.25 -3.66 9.33
C PRO A 170 -5.48 -2.75 9.18
N GLY A 171 -6.34 -2.95 8.17
CA GLY A 171 -7.64 -2.27 8.04
C GLY A 171 -7.74 -1.17 6.98
N SER A 172 -6.67 -0.87 6.22
CA SER A 172 -6.73 0.18 5.19
C SER A 172 -7.74 -0.11 4.07
N LYS A 173 -7.85 -1.37 3.65
CA LYS A 173 -8.85 -1.81 2.67
C LYS A 173 -10.25 -1.70 3.28
N THR A 174 -10.43 -2.20 4.49
CA THR A 174 -11.68 -2.08 5.25
C THR A 174 -12.19 -0.64 5.30
N ALA A 175 -11.33 0.32 5.64
CA ALA A 175 -11.68 1.74 5.66
C ALA A 175 -12.17 2.22 4.29
N GLN A 176 -11.47 1.85 3.21
CA GLN A 176 -11.88 2.17 1.84
C GLN A 176 -13.24 1.55 1.46
N LEU A 177 -13.51 0.30 1.87
CA LEU A 177 -14.81 -0.36 1.65
C LEU A 177 -15.94 0.40 2.36
N ILE A 178 -15.71 0.82 3.60
CA ILE A 178 -16.66 1.60 4.41
C ILE A 178 -16.93 2.96 3.75
N GLU A 179 -15.89 3.66 3.31
CA GLU A 179 -16.05 4.93 2.60
C GLU A 179 -16.93 4.78 1.34
N TYR A 180 -16.75 3.72 0.55
CA TYR A 180 -17.60 3.46 -0.61
C TYR A 180 -19.04 3.10 -0.24
N LEU A 181 -19.27 2.32 0.82
CA LEU A 181 -20.62 2.05 1.33
C LEU A 181 -21.38 3.35 1.67
N HIS A 182 -20.69 4.32 2.27
CA HIS A 182 -21.29 5.58 2.71
C HIS A 182 -21.32 6.68 1.62
N SER A 183 -20.55 6.53 0.54
CA SER A 183 -20.43 7.53 -0.55
C SER A 183 -21.75 7.84 -1.27
N SER A 184 -22.69 6.89 -1.31
CA SER A 184 -23.93 6.98 -2.09
C SER A 184 -25.18 7.27 -1.22
N CYS A 185 -24.99 7.58 0.07
CA CYS A 185 -26.13 7.86 0.95
C CYS A 185 -26.55 9.32 0.84
N ALA A 186 -27.84 9.56 0.57
CA ALA A 186 -28.41 10.90 0.62
C ALA A 186 -28.29 11.47 2.06
N PRO A 187 -28.11 12.80 2.22
CA PRO A 187 -28.06 13.42 3.55
C PRO A 187 -29.29 13.00 4.38
N GLY A 188 -29.07 12.42 5.55
CA GLY A 188 -30.15 11.98 6.46
C GLY A 188 -30.64 10.54 6.28
N ARG A 189 -30.10 9.75 5.33
CA ARG A 189 -30.30 8.29 5.31
C ARG A 189 -29.04 7.58 5.83
N GLN A 190 -29.23 6.52 6.62
CA GLN A 190 -28.15 5.61 7.00
C GLN A 190 -27.93 4.61 5.87
N ALA A 191 -26.67 4.22 5.66
CA ALA A 191 -26.36 3.09 4.78
C ALA A 191 -27.05 1.83 5.34
N LEU A 192 -27.77 1.11 4.47
CA LEU A 192 -28.43 -0.16 4.84
C LEU A 192 -27.43 -1.33 4.84
N GLY A 193 -26.25 -1.13 4.23
CA GLY A 193 -25.15 -2.08 4.24
C GLY A 193 -24.54 -2.24 5.63
N PHE A 194 -24.19 -3.48 5.97
CA PHE A 194 -23.48 -3.82 7.22
C PHE A 194 -22.10 -4.36 6.88
N PHE A 195 -21.11 -3.94 7.65
CA PHE A 195 -19.75 -4.46 7.60
C PHE A 195 -19.54 -5.43 8.78
N SER A 196 -19.14 -6.66 8.47
CA SER A 196 -18.75 -7.64 9.50
C SER A 196 -17.26 -7.96 9.36
N LYS A 197 -16.53 -7.87 10.47
CA LYS A 197 -15.17 -8.44 10.60
C LYS A 197 -15.29 -9.77 11.34
N PRO A 198 -14.74 -10.88 10.82
CA PRO A 198 -14.66 -12.11 11.60
C PRO A 198 -13.73 -11.85 12.79
N SER A 199 -14.24 -12.03 14.02
CA SER A 199 -13.38 -12.18 15.19
C SER A 199 -12.70 -13.53 15.07
N LEU A 200 -11.38 -13.53 14.84
CA LEU A 200 -10.57 -14.68 15.22
C LEU A 200 -10.71 -14.75 16.75
N GLY A 201 -11.52 -15.68 17.24
CA GLY A 201 -11.64 -15.95 18.67
C GLY A 201 -10.24 -16.24 19.22
N GLU A 202 -9.90 -15.57 20.31
CA GLU A 202 -8.81 -16.02 21.19
C GLU A 202 -9.16 -17.38 21.81
#